data_AF-A0A1I2JDE5-F1
#
_entry.id   AF-A0A1I2JDE5-F1
#
_cell.length_a   1.000
_cell.length_b   1.000
_cell.length_c   1.000
_cell.angle_alpha   90.00
_cell.angle_beta   90.00
_cell.angle_gamma   90.00
#
_symmetry.space_group_name_H-M   'P 1'
#
loop_
_entity.id
_entity.type
_entity.pdbx_description
1 polymer ?
#
loop_
_entity_poly.entity_id
_entity_poly.type
_entity_poly.pdbx_seq_one_letter_code
_entity_poly.pdbx_strand_id
1 'polypeptide(L)'
;MGHSAGVARGGSPAWVRGCVGVVSLVLFVVCAVVLGALWQIHRTWDRPPPDVGAFARSAATRSAGADAAREGAARLGELRAALPWAVPVGTSVADSCRTLEQGAMFGPRNWSPIRCTRNTVLYLAFDGDIRTRLRQLDAVLAEKKWAGTDAGRNTLTAMATWLSEAGGDASPSAVQRGSTEPPGSRPICLSTGYVPAAQAAAPTGAEVGLQAAVAERPCPPEADTGDLQLDGPPRKSAVEGTYYVAWHPLWTRAVSRSAYADHRYLVAFSLVDTYAAQPGTGDRATVRP
;
A
#
# COMPACT_ATOMS: atom_id res chain seq x y z
N MET A 1 -81.62 20.63 -43.34
CA MET A 1 -81.40 21.24 -42.00
C MET A 1 -80.26 20.49 -41.33
N GLY A 2 -79.10 21.12 -41.14
CA GLY A 2 -77.93 20.49 -40.52
C GLY A 2 -76.90 21.57 -40.20
N HIS A 3 -76.65 21.79 -38.91
CA HIS A 3 -75.90 22.91 -38.35
C HIS A 3 -74.43 22.91 -38.81
N SER A 4 -74.00 24.00 -39.46
CA SER A 4 -72.58 24.31 -39.61
C SER A 4 -72.09 24.98 -38.32
N ALA A 5 -71.36 24.24 -37.50
CA ALA A 5 -70.64 24.79 -36.35
C ALA A 5 -69.43 25.60 -36.85
N GLY A 6 -69.57 26.93 -36.82
CA GLY A 6 -68.46 27.84 -37.07
C GLY A 6 -67.45 27.79 -35.94
N VAL A 7 -66.31 27.14 -36.18
CA VAL A 7 -65.14 27.19 -35.29
C VAL A 7 -64.56 28.60 -35.35
N ALA A 8 -64.82 29.40 -34.32
CA ALA A 8 -64.17 30.68 -34.10
C ALA A 8 -62.68 30.46 -33.84
N ARG A 9 -61.83 30.73 -34.84
CA ARG A 9 -60.39 30.86 -34.66
C ARG A 9 -60.12 32.13 -33.85
N GLY A 10 -60.04 31.98 -32.52
CA GLY A 10 -59.53 33.02 -31.63
C GLY A 10 -58.08 33.34 -31.99
N GLY A 11 -57.86 34.45 -32.68
CA GLY A 11 -56.53 34.99 -32.91
C GLY A 11 -55.92 35.42 -31.58
N SER A 12 -54.90 34.69 -31.12
CA SER A 12 -54.14 35.08 -29.94
C SER A 12 -53.48 36.45 -30.18
N PRO A 13 -53.59 37.40 -29.24
CA PRO A 13 -53.06 38.76 -29.41
C PRO A 13 -51.55 38.74 -29.62
N ALA A 14 -51.09 39.48 -30.63
CA ALA A 14 -49.70 39.56 -31.08
C ALA A 14 -48.68 39.98 -29.99
N TRP A 15 -49.16 40.57 -28.89
CA TRP A 15 -48.36 40.99 -27.73
C TRP A 15 -47.78 39.81 -26.93
N VAL A 16 -48.37 38.61 -27.00
CA VAL A 16 -47.89 37.43 -26.28
C VAL A 16 -46.62 36.84 -26.92
N ARG A 17 -46.39 37.09 -28.23
CA ARG A 17 -45.21 36.58 -28.95
C ARG A 17 -43.92 37.36 -28.63
N GLY A 18 -44.02 38.64 -28.28
CA GLY A 18 -42.87 39.48 -27.93
C GLY A 18 -42.21 39.07 -26.61
N CYS A 19 -43.01 38.77 -25.57
CA CYS A 19 -42.49 38.39 -24.25
C CYS A 19 -41.84 37.00 -24.26
N VAL A 20 -42.37 36.05 -25.03
CA VAL A 20 -41.80 34.69 -25.13
C VAL A 20 -40.40 34.71 -25.75
N GLY A 21 -40.15 35.58 -26.74
CA GLY A 21 -38.84 35.73 -27.35
C GLY A 21 -37.79 36.29 -26.39
N VAL A 22 -38.14 37.30 -25.60
CA VAL A 22 -37.23 37.90 -24.60
C VAL A 22 -36.93 36.92 -23.47
N VAL A 23 -37.93 36.21 -22.94
CA VAL A 23 -37.71 35.20 -21.89
C VAL A 23 -36.83 34.06 -22.39
N SER A 24 -37.02 33.60 -23.64
CA SER A 24 -36.18 32.54 -24.23
C SER A 24 -34.73 33.00 -24.41
N LEU A 25 -34.50 34.24 -24.84
CA LEU A 25 -33.17 34.81 -24.97
C LEU A 25 -32.47 34.92 -23.61
N VAL A 26 -33.17 35.42 -22.59
CA VAL A 26 -32.62 35.54 -21.22
C VAL A 26 -32.26 34.17 -20.68
N LEU A 27 -33.13 33.17 -20.83
CA LEU A 27 -32.85 31.79 -20.42
C LEU A 27 -31.62 31.22 -21.12
N PHE A 28 -31.49 31.45 -22.44
CA PHE A 28 -30.33 31.00 -23.20
C PHE A 28 -29.03 31.65 -22.70
N VAL A 29 -29.03 32.96 -22.47
CA VAL A 29 -27.87 33.68 -21.94
C VAL A 29 -27.49 33.17 -20.55
N VAL A 30 -28.48 32.99 -19.66
CA VAL A 30 -28.23 32.44 -18.31
C VAL A 30 -27.66 31.03 -18.40
N CYS A 31 -28.21 30.16 -19.25
CA CYS A 31 -27.68 28.81 -19.45
C CYS A 31 -26.25 28.83 -19.99
N ALA A 32 -25.93 29.70 -20.96
CA ALA A 32 -24.59 29.83 -21.50
C ALA A 32 -23.59 30.31 -20.45
N VAL A 33 -23.97 31.25 -19.59
CA VAL A 33 -23.14 31.74 -18.48
C VAL A 33 -22.91 30.63 -17.44
N VAL A 34 -23.96 29.90 -17.06
CA VAL A 34 -23.86 28.77 -16.11
C VAL A 34 -22.97 27.66 -16.67
N LEU A 35 -23.17 27.27 -17.94
CA LEU A 35 -22.33 26.26 -18.59
C LEU A 35 -20.88 26.72 -18.72
N GLY A 36 -20.64 27.99 -19.03
CA GLY A 36 -19.31 28.58 -19.08
C GLY A 36 -18.61 28.55 -17.71
N ALA A 37 -19.33 28.90 -16.63
CA ALA A 37 -18.81 28.82 -15.28
C ALA A 37 -18.51 27.36 -14.86
N LEU A 38 -19.43 26.44 -15.15
CA LEU A 38 -19.24 25.00 -14.88
C LEU A 38 -18.05 24.43 -15.67
N TRP A 39 -17.84 24.86 -16.92
CA TRP A 39 -16.69 24.46 -17.73
C TRP A 39 -15.35 24.94 -17.14
N GLN A 40 -15.28 26.20 -16.68
CA GLN A 40 -14.08 26.71 -16.02
C GLN A 40 -13.80 25.99 -14.70
N ILE A 41 -14.86 25.71 -13.92
CA ILE A 41 -14.76 24.92 -12.69
C ILE A 41 -14.25 23.51 -13.01
N HIS A 42 -14.83 22.84 -14.00
CA HIS A 42 -14.38 21.52 -14.44
C HIS A 42 -12.91 21.53 -14.86
N ARG A 43 -12.48 22.51 -15.67
CA ARG A 43 -11.08 22.60 -16.14
C ARG A 43 -10.09 22.89 -15.02
N THR A 44 -10.50 23.62 -13.98
CA THR A 44 -9.65 23.89 -12.82
C THR A 44 -9.60 22.72 -11.83
N TRP A 45 -10.64 21.87 -11.84
CA TRP A 45 -10.73 20.67 -11.03
C TRP A 45 -10.06 19.45 -11.66
N ASP A 46 -9.97 19.38 -12.98
CA ASP A 46 -9.36 18.26 -13.71
C ASP A 46 -7.85 18.48 -13.92
N ARG A 47 -7.08 18.33 -12.83
CA ARG A 47 -5.61 18.36 -12.90
C ARG A 47 -5.08 17.02 -13.40
N PRO A 48 -4.23 16.99 -14.45
CA PRO A 48 -3.66 15.75 -14.92
C PRO A 48 -2.76 15.11 -13.84
N PRO A 49 -2.67 13.76 -13.81
CA PRO A 49 -1.74 13.08 -12.91
C PRO A 49 -0.31 13.52 -13.17
N PRO A 50 0.54 13.59 -12.13
CA PRO A 50 1.95 13.83 -12.33
C PRO A 50 2.60 12.65 -13.08
N ASP A 51 3.59 12.92 -13.93
CA ASP A 51 4.29 11.87 -14.68
C ASP A 51 5.23 11.07 -13.78
N VAL A 52 4.69 10.00 -13.19
CA VAL A 52 5.40 9.08 -12.30
C VAL A 52 6.57 8.41 -13.02
N GLY A 53 6.41 8.07 -14.31
CA GLY A 53 7.43 7.39 -15.10
C GLY A 53 8.62 8.30 -15.45
N ALA A 54 8.37 9.58 -15.69
CA ALA A 54 9.44 10.57 -15.84
C ALA A 54 10.20 10.79 -14.53
N PHE A 55 9.49 10.96 -13.40
CA PHE A 55 10.12 11.11 -12.09
C PHE A 55 10.97 9.90 -11.72
N ALA A 56 10.44 8.68 -11.91
CA ALA A 56 11.12 7.42 -11.62
C ALA A 56 12.42 7.24 -12.42
N ARG A 57 12.45 7.70 -13.68
CA ARG A 57 13.61 7.59 -14.58
C ARG A 57 14.63 8.72 -14.42
N SER A 58 14.30 9.77 -13.65
CA SER A 58 15.20 10.90 -13.43
C SER A 58 16.53 10.45 -12.82
N ALA A 59 17.62 11.17 -13.13
CA ALA A 59 18.95 10.82 -12.62
C ALA A 59 19.01 10.83 -11.09
N ALA A 60 18.33 11.80 -10.46
CA ALA A 60 18.27 11.93 -9.01
C ALA A 60 17.56 10.72 -8.37
N THR A 61 16.39 10.34 -8.88
CA THR A 61 15.64 9.17 -8.37
C THR A 61 16.41 7.87 -8.57
N ARG A 62 17.13 7.71 -9.70
CA ARG A 62 17.97 6.53 -9.93
C ARG A 62 19.17 6.46 -8.99
N SER A 63 19.82 7.59 -8.69
CA SER A 63 20.89 7.65 -7.70
C SER A 63 20.38 7.23 -6.32
N ALA A 64 19.31 7.88 -5.85
CA ALA A 64 18.70 7.58 -4.56
C ALA A 64 18.25 6.11 -4.47
N GLY A 65 17.71 5.54 -5.56
CA GLY A 65 17.36 4.13 -5.63
C GLY A 65 18.58 3.19 -5.50
N ALA A 66 19.71 3.55 -6.10
CA ALA A 66 20.96 2.79 -5.97
C ALA A 66 21.56 2.91 -4.56
N ASP A 67 21.41 4.06 -3.90
CA ASP A 67 21.88 4.29 -2.53
C ASP A 67 21.03 3.48 -1.54
N ALA A 68 19.70 3.54 -1.66
CA ALA A 68 18.78 2.71 -0.90
C ALA A 68 19.01 1.21 -1.11
N ALA A 69 19.37 0.78 -2.32
CA ALA A 69 19.74 -0.61 -2.57
C ALA A 69 20.97 -1.04 -1.75
N ARG A 70 22.01 -0.21 -1.69
CA ARG A 70 23.23 -0.50 -0.91
C ARG A 70 22.96 -0.48 0.59
N GLU A 71 22.24 0.52 1.09
CA GLU A 71 21.88 0.61 2.50
C GLU A 71 20.98 -0.54 2.94
N GLY A 72 19.95 -0.87 2.14
CA GLY A 72 19.06 -1.99 2.42
C GLY A 72 19.79 -3.33 2.43
N ALA A 73 20.68 -3.56 1.46
CA ALA A 73 21.52 -4.76 1.44
C ALA A 73 22.46 -4.84 2.65
N ALA A 74 23.04 -3.73 3.09
CA ALA A 74 23.87 -3.68 4.30
C ALA A 74 23.06 -4.02 5.55
N ARG A 75 21.89 -3.39 5.76
CA ARG A 75 20.99 -3.66 6.90
C ARG A 75 20.57 -5.13 6.97
N LEU A 76 20.12 -5.70 5.86
CA LEU A 76 19.72 -7.12 5.80
C LEU A 76 20.92 -8.07 5.91
N GLY A 77 22.09 -7.69 5.37
CA GLY A 77 23.33 -8.44 5.51
C GLY A 77 23.80 -8.53 6.96
N GLU A 78 23.73 -7.43 7.70
CA GLU A 78 24.01 -7.39 9.14
C GLU A 78 23.02 -8.22 9.95
N LEU A 79 21.73 -8.13 9.64
CA LEU A 79 20.69 -8.93 10.28
C LEU A 79 20.94 -10.42 10.06
N ARG A 80 21.27 -10.81 8.82
CA ARG A 80 21.65 -12.20 8.49
C ARG A 80 22.88 -12.65 9.26
N ALA A 81 23.92 -11.82 9.34
CA ALA A 81 25.16 -12.15 10.04
C ALA A 81 24.95 -12.35 11.54
N ALA A 82 23.99 -11.64 12.14
CA ALA A 82 23.61 -11.80 13.55
C ALA A 82 22.75 -13.07 13.82
N LEU A 83 22.34 -13.79 12.77
CA LEU A 83 21.52 -15.00 12.86
C LEU A 83 22.26 -16.22 12.27
N PRO A 84 23.42 -16.63 12.84
CA PRO A 84 24.27 -17.68 12.27
C PRO A 84 23.62 -19.07 12.28
N TRP A 85 22.52 -19.24 13.01
CA TRP A 85 21.74 -20.46 13.07
C TRP A 85 20.68 -20.59 11.97
N ALA A 86 20.46 -19.53 11.18
CA ALA A 86 19.48 -19.50 10.10
C ALA A 86 20.18 -19.64 8.74
N VAL A 87 19.53 -20.36 7.81
CA VAL A 87 20.05 -20.64 6.48
C VAL A 87 19.38 -19.70 5.46
N PRO A 88 20.14 -18.96 4.64
CA PRO A 88 19.55 -18.11 3.62
C PRO A 88 18.88 -18.94 2.52
N VAL A 89 17.61 -18.61 2.23
CA VAL A 89 16.84 -19.26 1.15
C VAL A 89 16.84 -18.41 -0.11
N GLY A 90 16.75 -17.09 0.05
CA GLY A 90 16.79 -16.16 -1.06
C GLY A 90 16.38 -14.74 -0.69
N THR A 91 16.47 -13.85 -1.67
CA THR A 91 16.07 -12.45 -1.54
C THR A 91 15.15 -12.05 -2.69
N SER A 92 14.06 -11.35 -2.37
CA SER A 92 13.12 -10.75 -3.32
C SER A 92 13.27 -9.23 -3.29
N VAL A 93 13.15 -8.57 -4.44
CA VAL A 93 13.25 -7.10 -4.54
C VAL A 93 12.16 -6.54 -5.46
N ALA A 94 11.52 -5.47 -5.02
CA ALA A 94 10.57 -4.70 -5.81
C ALA A 94 10.78 -3.19 -5.58
N ASP A 95 10.95 -2.44 -6.66
CA ASP A 95 11.00 -0.98 -6.63
C ASP A 95 9.79 -0.43 -7.37
N SER A 96 9.03 0.44 -6.72
CA SER A 96 7.85 1.06 -7.29
C SER A 96 7.79 2.55 -6.96
N CYS A 97 7.39 3.37 -7.91
CA CYS A 97 7.01 4.75 -7.70
C CYS A 97 5.51 4.87 -7.89
N ARG A 98 4.80 5.53 -6.98
CA ARG A 98 3.36 5.73 -7.11
C ARG A 98 2.89 7.11 -6.67
N THR A 99 1.79 7.54 -7.27
CA THR A 99 0.94 8.64 -6.80
C THR A 99 -0.48 8.11 -6.69
N LEU A 100 -1.27 8.66 -5.76
CA LEU A 100 -2.67 8.31 -5.57
C LEU A 100 -3.52 9.55 -5.85
N GLU A 101 -4.65 9.37 -6.53
CA GLU A 101 -5.66 10.43 -6.59
C GLU A 101 -6.20 10.68 -5.16
N GLN A 102 -6.17 11.93 -4.73
CA GLN A 102 -6.70 12.42 -3.48
C GLN A 102 -7.90 13.31 -3.77
N GLY A 103 -9.07 12.92 -3.27
CA GLY A 103 -10.30 13.69 -3.46
C GLY A 103 -11.55 12.84 -3.27
N ALA A 104 -12.69 13.51 -3.05
CA ALA A 104 -13.99 12.86 -3.08
C ALA A 104 -14.46 12.71 -4.53
N MET A 105 -15.40 11.77 -4.75
CA MET A 105 -16.06 11.55 -6.06
C MET A 105 -16.63 12.84 -6.69
N PHE A 106 -16.91 13.87 -5.87
CA PHE A 106 -17.32 15.19 -6.30
C PHE A 106 -16.35 16.25 -5.73
N GLY A 107 -15.46 16.78 -6.57
CA GLY A 107 -14.48 17.81 -6.17
C GLY A 107 -13.26 17.90 -7.10
N PRO A 108 -12.31 18.79 -6.81
CA PRO A 108 -11.06 18.87 -7.56
C PRO A 108 -10.24 17.59 -7.39
N ARG A 109 -9.73 17.06 -8.51
CA ARG A 109 -8.74 16.00 -8.52
C ARG A 109 -7.43 16.54 -7.98
N ASN A 110 -7.02 16.04 -6.82
CA ASN A 110 -5.67 16.27 -6.32
C ASN A 110 -4.88 14.97 -6.42
N TRP A 111 -3.57 15.08 -6.45
CA TRP A 111 -2.68 13.93 -6.52
C TRP A 111 -1.76 13.96 -5.31
N SER A 112 -1.59 12.81 -4.67
CA SER A 112 -0.62 12.67 -3.60
C SER A 112 0.78 12.94 -4.14
N PRO A 113 1.73 13.33 -3.26
CA PRO A 113 3.15 13.28 -3.60
C PRO A 113 3.51 11.96 -4.29
N ILE A 114 4.35 12.02 -5.34
CA ILE A 114 4.94 10.80 -5.89
C ILE A 114 5.87 10.24 -4.82
N ARG A 115 5.75 8.96 -4.51
CA ARG A 115 6.64 8.26 -3.57
C ARG A 115 7.24 7.04 -4.26
N CYS A 116 8.56 6.95 -4.25
CA CYS A 116 9.29 5.79 -4.69
C CYS A 116 9.76 4.99 -3.49
N THR A 117 9.40 3.71 -3.47
CA THR A 117 9.73 2.76 -2.42
C THR A 117 10.48 1.58 -3.01
N ARG A 118 11.45 1.09 -2.25
CA ARG A 118 12.13 -0.18 -2.46
C ARG A 118 11.68 -1.12 -1.36
N ASN A 119 11.17 -2.28 -1.75
CA ASN A 119 10.87 -3.37 -0.86
C ASN A 119 11.86 -4.51 -1.11
N THR A 120 12.60 -4.90 -0.07
CA THR A 120 13.53 -6.03 -0.13
C THR A 120 13.15 -7.05 0.94
N VAL A 121 12.88 -8.29 0.51
CA VAL A 121 12.54 -9.38 1.42
C VAL A 121 13.67 -10.38 1.48
N LEU A 122 14.24 -10.59 2.67
CA LEU A 122 15.21 -11.65 2.95
C LEU A 122 14.49 -12.84 3.59
N TYR A 123 14.60 -14.02 2.97
CA TYR A 123 14.04 -15.26 3.48
C TYR A 123 15.12 -16.13 4.10
N LEU A 124 14.93 -16.54 5.35
CA LEU A 124 15.82 -17.46 6.06
C LEU A 124 15.03 -18.66 6.61
N ALA A 125 15.53 -19.86 6.40
CA ALA A 125 14.98 -21.10 6.96
C ALA A 125 15.73 -21.47 8.25
N PHE A 126 15.05 -22.12 9.19
CA PHE A 126 15.67 -22.53 10.44
C PHE A 126 14.92 -23.62 11.19
N ASP A 127 15.61 -24.20 12.18
CA ASP A 127 15.10 -25.21 13.10
C ASP A 127 15.40 -24.88 14.57
N GLY A 128 14.84 -25.72 15.44
CA GLY A 128 15.04 -25.69 16.90
C GLY A 128 13.76 -25.37 17.66
N ASP A 129 13.92 -25.14 18.97
CA ASP A 129 12.83 -24.67 19.82
C ASP A 129 12.39 -23.26 19.38
N ILE A 130 11.14 -23.14 18.93
CA ILE A 130 10.63 -21.90 18.34
C ILE A 130 10.65 -20.75 19.34
N ARG A 131 10.31 -20.98 20.61
CA ARG A 131 10.31 -19.93 21.65
C ARG A 131 11.70 -19.36 21.86
N THR A 132 12.73 -20.19 21.79
CA THR A 132 14.13 -19.77 21.86
C THR A 132 14.54 -18.98 20.62
N ARG A 133 14.15 -19.42 19.42
CA ARG A 133 14.45 -18.70 18.18
C ARG A 133 13.76 -17.33 18.09
N LEU A 134 12.50 -17.23 18.52
CA LEU A 134 11.79 -15.95 18.57
C LEU A 134 12.47 -14.96 19.52
N ARG A 135 12.89 -15.40 20.71
CA ARG A 135 13.64 -14.54 21.65
C ARG A 135 14.98 -14.08 21.07
N GLN A 136 15.69 -14.96 20.35
CA GLN A 136 16.94 -14.61 19.67
C GLN A 136 16.70 -13.59 18.55
N LEU A 137 15.64 -13.75 17.77
CA LEU A 137 15.23 -12.79 16.74
C LEU A 137 14.91 -11.43 17.35
N ASP A 138 14.09 -11.38 18.41
CA ASP A 138 13.75 -10.14 19.10
C ASP A 138 14.99 -9.44 19.70
N ALA A 139 15.91 -10.22 20.28
CA ALA A 139 17.17 -9.69 20.81
C ALA A 139 18.04 -9.06 19.71
N VAL A 140 18.19 -9.75 18.57
CA VAL A 140 18.96 -9.23 17.42
C VAL A 140 18.31 -7.97 16.85
N LEU A 141 16.98 -7.94 16.70
CA LEU A 141 16.26 -6.75 16.22
C LEU A 141 16.46 -5.56 17.17
N ALA A 142 16.35 -5.78 18.48
CA ALA A 142 16.61 -4.76 19.49
C ALA A 142 18.07 -4.26 19.49
N GLU A 143 19.05 -5.16 19.34
CA GLU A 143 20.47 -4.82 19.20
C GLU A 143 20.71 -3.92 17.98
N LYS A 144 20.07 -4.27 16.85
CA LYS A 144 20.06 -3.50 15.59
C LYS A 144 19.16 -2.27 15.62
N LYS A 145 18.67 -1.88 16.81
CA LYS A 145 17.85 -0.67 17.03
C LYS A 145 16.55 -0.66 16.22
N TRP A 146 15.94 -1.82 16.01
CA TRP A 146 14.57 -1.94 15.53
C TRP A 146 13.62 -2.01 16.72
N ALA A 147 12.58 -1.18 16.71
CA ALA A 147 11.54 -1.14 17.73
C ALA A 147 10.19 -1.48 17.09
N GLY A 148 9.43 -2.37 17.73
CA GLY A 148 8.10 -2.72 17.24
C GLY A 148 7.13 -1.53 17.29
N THR A 149 6.24 -1.46 16.30
CA THR A 149 5.29 -0.34 16.16
C THR A 149 4.07 -0.42 17.07
N ASP A 150 3.76 -1.62 17.58
CA ASP A 150 2.53 -1.89 18.32
C ASP A 150 2.75 -1.87 19.83
N ALA A 151 2.13 -0.93 20.54
CA ALA A 151 2.35 -0.63 21.97
C ALA A 151 2.13 -1.80 22.96
N GLY A 152 1.59 -2.94 22.53
CA GLY A 152 1.43 -4.15 23.36
C GLY A 152 1.85 -5.48 22.69
N ARG A 153 2.27 -5.45 21.42
CA ARG A 153 2.64 -6.63 20.60
C ARG A 153 3.88 -6.36 19.73
N ASN A 154 4.81 -5.63 20.31
CA ASN A 154 6.00 -5.07 19.66
C ASN A 154 7.09 -6.10 19.31
N THR A 155 6.90 -7.39 19.62
CA THR A 155 7.89 -8.44 19.42
C THR A 155 7.25 -9.74 18.95
N LEU A 156 8.02 -10.57 18.26
CA LEU A 156 7.55 -11.87 17.80
C LEU A 156 7.22 -12.78 18.99
N THR A 157 8.00 -12.70 20.07
CA THR A 157 7.73 -13.45 21.31
C THR A 157 6.44 -13.01 21.96
N ALA A 158 6.17 -11.71 22.10
CA ALA A 158 4.91 -11.22 22.67
C ALA A 158 3.70 -11.65 21.81
N MET A 159 3.84 -11.61 20.49
CA MET A 159 2.80 -12.07 19.57
C MET A 159 2.51 -13.57 19.73
N ALA A 160 3.56 -14.39 19.86
CA ALA A 160 3.44 -15.83 20.07
C ALA A 160 2.78 -16.16 21.42
N THR A 161 3.19 -15.49 22.49
CA THR A 161 2.57 -15.63 23.82
C THR A 161 1.09 -15.26 23.75
N TRP A 162 0.76 -14.11 23.16
CA TRP A 162 -0.62 -13.67 23.00
C TRP A 162 -1.48 -14.68 22.22
N LEU A 163 -0.98 -15.22 21.10
CA LEU A 163 -1.72 -16.25 20.34
C LEU A 163 -1.94 -17.53 21.16
N SER A 164 -0.99 -17.91 22.00
CA SER A 164 -1.11 -19.09 22.85
C SER A 164 -2.09 -18.88 24.01
N GLU A 165 -2.15 -17.68 24.58
CA GLU A 165 -3.05 -17.31 25.68
C GLU A 165 -4.48 -17.01 25.20
N ALA A 166 -4.62 -16.39 24.02
CA ALA A 166 -5.92 -16.04 23.43
C ALA A 166 -6.69 -17.25 22.87
N GLY A 167 -6.17 -18.47 22.99
CA GLY A 167 -6.91 -19.70 22.68
C GLY A 167 -7.17 -19.96 21.19
N GLY A 168 -6.41 -19.35 20.27
CA GLY A 168 -6.65 -19.46 18.83
C GLY A 168 -7.85 -18.60 18.40
N ASP A 169 -7.55 -17.46 17.78
CA ASP A 169 -8.47 -16.42 17.28
C ASP A 169 -9.29 -15.65 18.33
N ALA A 170 -8.80 -14.46 18.69
CA ALA A 170 -9.67 -13.36 19.10
C ALA A 170 -10.34 -12.66 17.89
N SER A 171 -10.45 -13.33 16.74
CA SER A 171 -11.27 -12.84 15.64
C SER A 171 -12.74 -13.05 16.00
N PRO A 172 -13.63 -12.04 15.88
CA PRO A 172 -15.07 -12.20 16.14
C PRO A 172 -15.68 -13.40 15.40
N SER A 173 -15.11 -13.74 14.24
CA SER A 173 -15.47 -14.86 13.36
C SER A 173 -15.19 -16.26 13.92
N ALA A 174 -14.27 -16.40 14.88
CA ALA A 174 -13.89 -17.70 15.44
C ALA A 174 -14.71 -18.06 16.68
N VAL A 175 -15.07 -17.06 17.49
CA VAL A 175 -16.05 -17.20 18.57
C VAL A 175 -17.40 -17.67 18.03
N GLN A 176 -17.77 -17.23 16.83
CA GLN A 176 -19.00 -17.68 16.14
C GLN A 176 -18.94 -19.11 15.59
N ARG A 177 -17.76 -19.74 15.49
CA ARG A 177 -17.58 -21.06 14.88
C ARG A 177 -17.29 -22.21 15.85
N GLY A 178 -17.21 -21.94 17.16
CA GLY A 178 -17.09 -23.00 18.17
C GLY A 178 -15.87 -23.92 17.95
N SER A 179 -14.71 -23.34 17.65
CA SER A 179 -13.48 -24.10 17.41
C SER A 179 -13.08 -24.93 18.65
N THR A 180 -13.00 -26.25 18.52
CA THR A 180 -12.54 -27.21 19.55
C THR A 180 -11.04 -27.50 19.49
N GLU A 181 -10.33 -26.82 18.58
CA GLU A 181 -8.88 -26.59 18.53
C GLU A 181 -8.16 -26.58 19.90
N PRO A 182 -7.41 -27.61 20.36
CA PRO A 182 -6.59 -27.44 21.55
C PRO A 182 -5.59 -26.27 21.38
N PRO A 183 -5.38 -25.43 22.40
CA PRO A 183 -4.38 -24.37 22.35
C PRO A 183 -3.01 -24.93 21.93
N GLY A 184 -2.38 -24.33 20.92
CA GLY A 184 -1.06 -24.74 20.41
C GLY A 184 -1.08 -25.83 19.32
N SER A 185 -2.24 -26.27 18.84
CA SER A 185 -2.35 -27.19 17.69
C SER A 185 -2.21 -26.50 16.33
N ARG A 186 -2.34 -25.16 16.29
CA ARG A 186 -2.24 -24.39 15.04
C ARG A 186 -0.78 -24.11 14.67
N PRO A 187 -0.44 -24.19 13.37
CA PRO A 187 0.85 -23.74 12.86
C PRO A 187 1.14 -22.30 13.26
N ILE A 188 2.40 -22.00 13.56
CA ILE A 188 2.83 -20.65 13.91
C ILE A 188 2.86 -19.79 12.64
N CYS A 189 2.10 -18.71 12.62
CA CYS A 189 2.02 -17.78 11.49
C CYS A 189 1.98 -16.36 12.08
N LEU A 190 3.15 -15.82 12.37
CA LEU A 190 3.35 -14.55 13.09
C LEU A 190 3.86 -13.50 12.11
N SER A 191 3.41 -12.26 12.29
CA SER A 191 4.01 -11.10 11.61
C SER A 191 3.92 -9.88 12.51
N THR A 192 4.98 -9.07 12.56
CA THR A 192 4.94 -7.78 13.25
C THR A 192 5.82 -6.75 12.55
N GLY A 193 5.44 -5.48 12.70
CA GLY A 193 6.12 -4.33 12.11
C GLY A 193 7.11 -3.69 13.09
N TYR A 194 8.24 -3.24 12.54
CA TYR A 194 9.31 -2.56 13.24
C TYR A 194 9.68 -1.28 12.48
N VAL A 195 10.12 -0.28 13.24
CA VAL A 195 10.73 0.95 12.73
C VAL A 195 12.07 1.16 13.42
N PRO A 196 12.97 1.97 12.85
CA PRO A 196 14.17 2.38 13.57
C PRO A 196 13.80 3.01 14.91
N ALA A 197 14.49 2.64 16.00
CA ALA A 197 14.17 3.08 17.35
C ALA A 197 14.18 4.62 17.49
N ALA A 198 15.04 5.30 16.71
CA ALA A 198 15.07 6.75 16.63
C ALA A 198 13.78 7.37 16.05
N GLN A 199 13.04 6.62 15.22
CA GLN A 199 11.77 7.05 14.59
C GLN A 199 10.55 6.65 15.42
N ALA A 200 10.66 5.69 16.34
CA ALA A 200 9.55 5.26 17.19
C ALA A 200 8.98 6.39 18.08
N ALA A 201 9.78 7.43 18.36
CA ALA A 201 9.34 8.61 19.12
C ALA A 201 8.50 9.62 18.29
N ALA A 202 8.47 9.50 16.95
CA ALA A 202 7.77 10.40 16.03
C ALA A 202 7.22 9.63 14.82
N PRO A 203 6.11 8.89 14.97
CA PRO A 203 5.64 7.89 14.00
C PRO A 203 5.08 8.44 12.68
N THR A 204 5.07 9.76 12.46
CA THR A 204 4.54 10.34 11.23
C THR A 204 5.52 10.16 10.07
N GLY A 205 5.29 9.11 9.28
CA GLY A 205 5.90 8.94 7.96
C GLY A 205 7.28 8.31 7.96
N ALA A 206 7.49 7.24 8.75
CA ALA A 206 8.72 6.47 8.76
C ALA A 206 9.21 6.18 7.33
N GLU A 207 10.38 6.71 6.99
CA GLU A 207 11.00 6.51 5.67
C GLU A 207 11.43 5.07 5.47
N VAL A 208 11.76 4.37 6.57
CA VAL A 208 12.22 2.99 6.56
C VAL A 208 11.41 2.17 7.56
N GLY A 209 10.85 1.06 7.12
CA GLY A 209 10.14 0.08 7.95
C GLY A 209 10.67 -1.33 7.72
N LEU A 210 10.57 -2.17 8.74
CA LEU A 210 10.91 -3.59 8.67
C LEU A 210 9.74 -4.41 9.18
N GLN A 211 9.20 -5.31 8.38
CA GLN A 211 8.28 -6.35 8.84
C GLN A 211 9.06 -7.65 9.02
N ALA A 212 8.87 -8.32 10.15
CA ALA A 212 9.35 -9.68 10.33
C ALA A 212 8.16 -10.63 10.45
N ALA A 213 8.15 -11.68 9.64
CA ALA A 213 7.15 -12.72 9.71
C ALA A 213 7.78 -14.11 9.84
N VAL A 214 7.27 -14.90 10.78
CA VAL A 214 7.74 -16.26 11.07
C VAL A 214 6.61 -17.24 10.83
N ALA A 215 6.86 -18.24 10.00
CA ALA A 215 5.88 -19.24 9.61
C ALA A 215 6.39 -20.67 9.78
N GLU A 216 5.54 -21.52 10.34
CA GLU A 216 5.65 -22.97 10.37
C GLU A 216 4.78 -23.58 9.26
N ARG A 217 5.27 -24.65 8.64
CA ARG A 217 4.49 -25.40 7.65
C ARG A 217 3.10 -25.77 8.20
N PRO A 218 2.01 -25.58 7.44
CA PRO A 218 1.95 -25.21 6.02
C PRO A 218 1.81 -23.70 5.74
N CYS A 219 1.94 -22.82 6.72
CA CYS A 219 1.79 -21.39 6.50
C CYS A 219 2.93 -20.82 5.65
N PRO A 220 2.65 -20.00 4.61
CA PRO A 220 3.65 -19.09 4.07
C PRO A 220 3.82 -17.88 5.00
N PRO A 221 5.05 -17.33 5.16
CA PRO A 221 5.22 -16.09 5.89
C PRO A 221 4.59 -14.92 5.14
N GLU A 222 3.89 -14.05 5.87
CA GLU A 222 3.37 -12.80 5.32
C GLU A 222 4.54 -11.82 5.14
N ALA A 223 4.92 -11.57 3.90
CA ALA A 223 5.91 -10.56 3.58
C ALA A 223 5.27 -9.54 2.66
N ASP A 224 5.30 -8.27 3.06
CA ASP A 224 5.09 -7.18 2.12
C ASP A 224 6.22 -7.30 1.08
N THR A 225 5.87 -7.54 -0.18
CA THR A 225 6.83 -7.59 -1.32
C THR A 225 6.59 -6.44 -2.28
N GLY A 226 5.78 -5.45 -1.90
CA GLY A 226 5.10 -4.56 -2.84
C GLY A 226 3.87 -5.26 -3.46
N ASP A 227 3.15 -4.55 -4.32
CA ASP A 227 1.77 -4.93 -4.69
C ASP A 227 1.63 -6.40 -5.16
N LEU A 228 1.09 -7.20 -4.22
CA LEU A 228 0.42 -8.50 -4.34
C LEU A 228 1.26 -9.74 -4.74
N GLN A 229 1.79 -10.41 -3.71
CA GLN A 229 2.01 -11.86 -3.73
C GLN A 229 0.95 -12.58 -2.89
N LEU A 230 -0.27 -12.72 -3.42
CA LEU A 230 -1.30 -13.60 -2.83
C LEU A 230 -1.45 -14.84 -3.70
N ASP A 231 -0.97 -15.97 -3.17
CA ASP A 231 -1.27 -17.35 -3.60
C ASP A 231 -1.01 -17.77 -5.05
N GLY A 232 -0.39 -16.91 -5.86
CA GLY A 232 -0.09 -17.16 -7.28
C GLY A 232 1.33 -16.74 -7.66
N PRO A 233 1.77 -17.03 -8.90
CA PRO A 233 3.04 -16.49 -9.41
C PRO A 233 3.05 -14.97 -9.21
N PRO A 234 4.21 -14.35 -8.93
CA PRO A 234 4.26 -12.92 -8.67
C PRO A 234 3.64 -12.13 -9.81
N ARG A 235 2.58 -11.36 -9.53
CA ARG A 235 1.91 -10.51 -10.52
C ARG A 235 2.13 -9.07 -10.13
N LYS A 236 2.53 -8.25 -11.10
CA LYS A 236 2.42 -6.80 -10.95
C LYS A 236 0.94 -6.46 -10.99
N SER A 237 0.41 -5.85 -9.94
CA SER A 237 -0.92 -5.27 -10.03
C SER A 237 -0.83 -4.03 -10.94
N ALA A 238 -1.81 -3.85 -11.82
CA ALA A 238 -1.93 -2.62 -12.59
C ALA A 238 -2.64 -1.58 -11.71
N VAL A 239 -2.05 -1.21 -10.56
CA VAL A 239 -2.56 -0.10 -9.75
C VAL A 239 -2.32 1.17 -10.54
N GLU A 240 -3.40 1.87 -10.89
CA GLU A 240 -3.33 3.16 -11.58
C GLU A 240 -2.41 4.13 -10.82
N GLY A 241 -1.59 4.87 -11.55
CA GLY A 241 -0.61 5.78 -10.95
C GLY A 241 0.66 5.10 -10.39
N THR A 242 0.89 3.80 -10.65
CA THR A 242 2.11 3.08 -10.23
C THR A 242 3.04 2.78 -11.41
N TYR A 243 4.33 3.06 -11.23
CA TYR A 243 5.42 2.74 -12.14
C TYR A 243 6.45 1.82 -11.45
N TYR A 244 6.64 0.61 -11.98
CA TYR A 244 7.62 -0.34 -11.45
C TYR A 244 9.00 -0.12 -12.08
N VAL A 245 10.00 0.18 -11.24
CA VAL A 245 11.39 0.42 -11.68
C VAL A 245 12.18 -0.88 -11.74
N ALA A 246 12.06 -1.72 -10.72
CA ALA A 246 12.70 -3.03 -10.61
C ALA A 246 11.70 -4.05 -10.06
N TRP A 247 11.78 -5.30 -10.53
CA TRP A 247 10.87 -6.35 -10.11
C TRP A 247 11.56 -7.71 -10.24
N HIS A 248 12.15 -8.16 -9.14
CA HIS A 248 12.80 -9.46 -9.01
C HIS A 248 12.13 -10.24 -7.87
N PRO A 249 10.84 -10.59 -8.03
CA PRO A 249 10.13 -11.30 -6.98
C PRO A 249 10.60 -12.75 -6.91
N LEU A 250 10.79 -13.25 -5.69
CA LEU A 250 10.78 -14.70 -5.47
C LEU A 250 9.35 -15.14 -5.26
N TRP A 251 8.99 -16.29 -5.83
CA TRP A 251 7.66 -16.84 -5.61
C TRP A 251 7.61 -17.42 -4.19
N THR A 252 6.82 -16.84 -3.28
CA THR A 252 6.73 -17.30 -1.88
C THR A 252 6.51 -18.80 -1.77
N ARG A 253 5.69 -19.41 -2.64
CA ARG A 253 5.49 -20.87 -2.65
C ARG A 253 6.75 -21.66 -3.00
N ALA A 254 7.57 -21.17 -3.93
CA ALA A 254 8.84 -21.82 -4.27
C ALA A 254 9.84 -21.70 -3.11
N VAL A 255 9.92 -20.51 -2.49
CA VAL A 255 10.74 -20.26 -1.29
C VAL A 255 10.30 -21.16 -0.14
N SER A 256 9.00 -21.19 0.20
CA SER A 256 8.45 -22.05 1.24
C SER A 256 8.68 -23.52 0.96
N ARG A 257 8.51 -23.97 -0.30
CA ARG A 257 8.79 -25.37 -0.66
C ARG A 257 10.26 -25.72 -0.47
N SER A 258 11.16 -24.84 -0.88
CA SER A 258 12.61 -25.04 -0.70
C SER A 258 13.00 -25.03 0.78
N ALA A 259 12.46 -24.09 1.57
CA ALA A 259 12.73 -23.99 3.00
C ALA A 259 12.21 -25.22 3.75
N TYR A 260 10.96 -25.62 3.49
CA TYR A 260 10.29 -26.72 4.19
C TYR A 260 10.68 -28.11 3.70
N ALA A 261 11.62 -28.22 2.75
CA ALA A 261 12.23 -29.49 2.39
C ALA A 261 13.09 -30.03 3.56
N ASP A 262 13.86 -29.14 4.19
CA ASP A 262 14.87 -29.51 5.19
C ASP A 262 14.69 -28.80 6.54
N HIS A 263 13.84 -27.78 6.62
CA HIS A 263 13.63 -26.98 7.82
C HIS A 263 12.15 -26.91 8.22
N ARG A 264 11.88 -26.73 9.51
CA ARG A 264 10.51 -26.62 10.05
C ARG A 264 9.94 -25.21 9.92
N TYR A 265 10.79 -24.18 10.00
CA TYR A 265 10.36 -22.79 10.05
C TYR A 265 11.02 -21.93 8.96
N LEU A 266 10.31 -20.88 8.59
CA LEU A 266 10.77 -19.85 7.65
C LEU A 266 10.51 -18.48 8.27
N VAL A 267 11.51 -17.60 8.25
CA VAL A 267 11.37 -16.18 8.56
C VAL A 267 11.55 -15.35 7.29
N ALA A 268 10.68 -14.35 7.11
CA ALA A 268 10.80 -13.33 6.08
C ALA A 268 11.00 -11.97 6.74
N PHE A 269 12.07 -11.28 6.38
CA PHE A 269 12.33 -9.90 6.76
C PHE A 269 12.08 -8.99 5.57
N SER A 270 10.97 -8.26 5.58
CA SER A 270 10.61 -7.29 4.55
C SER A 270 11.04 -5.89 4.98
N LEU A 271 12.05 -5.35 4.30
CA LEU A 271 12.54 -3.99 4.49
C LEU A 271 11.93 -3.09 3.42
N VAL A 272 11.16 -2.09 3.85
CA VAL A 272 10.56 -1.07 2.99
C VAL A 272 11.30 0.24 3.20
N ASP A 273 11.83 0.84 2.13
CA ASP A 273 12.59 2.08 2.16
C ASP A 273 12.02 3.08 1.13
N THR A 274 11.56 4.24 1.60
CA THR A 274 11.14 5.36 0.75
C THR A 274 12.34 6.20 0.38
N TYR A 275 12.86 6.00 -0.83
CA TYR A 275 14.13 6.62 -1.25
C TYR A 275 13.96 7.91 -2.04
N ALA A 276 12.77 8.19 -2.59
CA ALA A 276 12.51 9.46 -3.27
C ALA A 276 11.04 9.87 -3.11
N ALA A 277 10.82 11.17 -2.93
CA ALA A 277 9.48 11.75 -2.93
C ALA A 277 9.46 13.08 -3.70
N GLN A 278 8.43 13.28 -4.51
CA GLN A 278 8.11 14.57 -5.09
C GLN A 278 6.85 15.09 -4.38
N PRO A 279 6.90 16.23 -3.68
CA PRO A 279 5.72 16.81 -3.07
C PRO A 279 4.68 17.12 -4.16
N GLY A 280 3.41 17.14 -3.75
CA GLY A 280 2.32 17.53 -4.63
C GLY A 280 2.55 18.94 -5.20
N THR A 281 1.90 19.26 -6.32
CA THR A 281 2.01 20.54 -7.03
C THR A 281 1.91 21.74 -6.06
N GLY A 282 3.05 22.37 -5.73
CA GLY A 282 3.15 23.50 -4.80
C GLY A 282 4.53 23.67 -4.15
N ASP A 283 5.23 22.57 -3.85
CA ASP A 283 6.52 22.60 -3.15
C ASP A 283 7.67 21.99 -3.98
N ARG A 284 8.92 22.36 -3.65
CA ARG A 284 10.14 21.88 -4.34
C ARG A 284 10.41 20.41 -3.98
N ALA A 285 10.82 19.60 -4.97
CA ALA A 285 11.20 18.20 -4.74
C ALA A 285 12.36 18.07 -3.73
N THR A 286 12.22 17.12 -2.80
CA THR A 286 13.23 16.73 -1.82
C THR A 286 13.75 15.34 -2.18
N VAL A 287 15.01 15.27 -2.60
CA VAL A 287 15.73 14.01 -2.81
C VAL A 287 16.66 13.83 -1.62
N ARG A 288 16.65 12.64 -1.03
CA ARG A 288 17.59 12.32 0.06
C ARG A 288 19.01 12.30 -0.53
N PRO A 289 19.95 13.06 0.05
CA PRO A 289 21.34 13.07 -0.41
C PRO A 289 22.04 11.73 -0.13
#